data_AF-A0A945S662-F1
#
_entry.id   AF-A0A945S662-F1
#
_cell.length_a   1.000
_cell.length_b   1.000
_cell.length_c   1.000
_cell.angle_alpha   90.00
_cell.angle_beta   90.00
_cell.angle_gamma   90.00
#
_symmetry.space_group_name_H-M   'P 1'
#
loop_
_entity.id
_entity.type
_entity.pdbx_description
1 polymer ?
#
loop_
_entity_poly.entity_id
_entity_poly.type
_entity_poly.pdbx_seq_one_letter_code
_entity_poly.pdbx_strand_id
1 'polypeptide(L)'
;ASEIKSHQKKLALLVEKRAEVCVIHAQYVDRPRKGDSIGGLARLVDTIHDAGLLAGISTHRVETVELCESQGYGIDTYLFPLNLSGFVYPGYKGTETVQERVDVVRGTPKPFVLIKTLGAGRIPPDEGLQFIAENAKPEDLVSIGFGTEDEVSESVELVERLF
;
A
#
# COMPACT_ATOMS: atom_id res chain seq x y z
N ALA A 1 -20.79 0.25 -0.13
CA ALA A 1 -20.00 0.22 -1.39
C ALA A 1 -20.20 1.55 -2.11
N SER A 2 -19.19 2.06 -2.82
CA SER A 2 -19.29 3.36 -3.54
C SER A 2 -20.44 3.37 -4.55
N GLU A 3 -21.16 4.50 -4.64
CA GLU A 3 -22.25 4.70 -5.61
C GLU A 3 -21.74 4.77 -7.06
N ILE A 4 -20.47 5.11 -7.26
CA ILE A 4 -19.84 5.19 -8.58
C ILE A 4 -19.34 3.80 -8.97
N LYS A 5 -20.06 3.12 -9.86
CA LYS A 5 -19.70 1.75 -10.30
C LYS A 5 -18.65 1.71 -11.41
N SER A 6 -18.55 2.74 -12.25
CA SER A 6 -17.63 2.76 -13.41
C SER A 6 -16.22 3.21 -13.01
N HIS A 7 -15.19 2.47 -13.43
CA HIS A 7 -13.78 2.85 -13.25
C HIS A 7 -13.44 4.18 -13.93
N GLN A 8 -14.01 4.45 -15.11
CA GLN A 8 -13.80 5.71 -15.83
C GLN A 8 -14.35 6.91 -15.04
N LYS A 9 -15.53 6.75 -14.42
CA LYS A 9 -16.11 7.79 -13.58
C LYS A 9 -15.30 8.03 -12.30
N LYS A 10 -14.72 6.97 -11.72
CA LYS A 10 -13.82 7.10 -10.57
C LYS A 10 -12.53 7.83 -10.94
N LEU A 11 -11.92 7.48 -12.07
CA LEU A 11 -10.72 8.16 -12.55
C LEU A 11 -11.00 9.63 -12.87
N ALA A 12 -12.10 9.93 -13.55
CA ALA A 12 -12.51 11.31 -13.81
C ALA A 12 -12.73 12.11 -12.53
N LEU A 13 -13.30 11.49 -11.48
CA LEU A 13 -13.42 12.12 -10.16
C LEU A 13 -12.05 12.40 -9.53
N LEU A 14 -11.09 11.48 -9.63
CA LEU A 14 -9.73 11.70 -9.12
C LEU A 14 -9.06 12.89 -9.82
N VAL A 15 -9.20 12.97 -11.15
CA VAL A 15 -8.72 14.11 -11.94
C VAL A 15 -9.41 15.41 -11.51
N GLU A 16 -10.74 15.41 -11.38
CA GLU A 16 -11.52 16.57 -10.94
C GLU A 16 -11.06 17.06 -9.55
N LYS A 17 -10.76 16.13 -8.64
CA LYS A 17 -10.28 16.43 -7.29
C LYS A 17 -8.78 16.69 -7.23
N ARG A 18 -8.07 16.71 -8.36
CA ARG A 18 -6.62 16.93 -8.44
C ARG A 18 -5.85 15.97 -7.55
N ALA A 19 -6.24 14.70 -7.55
CA ALA A 19 -5.48 13.67 -6.87
C ALA A 19 -4.15 13.45 -7.58
N GLU A 20 -3.09 13.25 -6.82
CA GLU A 20 -1.74 12.95 -7.35
C GLU A 20 -1.59 11.47 -7.74
N VAL A 21 -2.30 10.58 -7.04
CA VAL A 21 -2.16 9.12 -7.17
C VAL A 21 -3.52 8.46 -7.36
N CYS A 22 -3.62 7.53 -8.32
CA CYS A 22 -4.73 6.59 -8.44
C CYS A 22 -4.27 5.18 -8.07
N VAL A 23 -4.89 4.60 -7.03
CA VAL A 23 -4.49 3.28 -6.51
C VAL A 23 -5.43 2.18 -6.98
N ILE A 24 -4.89 1.16 -7.65
CA ILE A 24 -5.61 -0.04 -8.07
C ILE A 24 -5.70 -0.99 -6.87
N HIS A 25 -6.93 -1.36 -6.51
CA HIS A 25 -7.23 -2.07 -5.27
C HIS A 25 -6.87 -3.57 -5.32
N ALA A 26 -6.53 -4.13 -4.16
CA ALA A 26 -6.18 -5.54 -3.96
C ALA A 26 -7.23 -6.53 -4.47
N GLN A 27 -8.51 -6.16 -4.43
CA GLN A 27 -9.60 -6.97 -5.01
C GLN A 27 -9.47 -7.21 -6.52
N TYR A 28 -8.66 -6.41 -7.22
CA TYR A 28 -8.32 -6.60 -8.61
C TYR A 28 -6.98 -7.31 -8.76
N VAL A 29 -5.93 -6.77 -8.13
CA VAL A 29 -4.56 -7.25 -8.32
C VAL A 29 -4.26 -8.55 -7.59
N ASP A 30 -4.96 -8.90 -6.50
CA ASP A 30 -4.72 -10.15 -5.74
C ASP A 30 -5.66 -11.29 -6.18
N ARG A 31 -6.42 -11.11 -7.27
CA ARG A 31 -7.34 -12.15 -7.74
C ARG A 31 -6.57 -13.41 -8.12
N PRO A 32 -7.11 -14.61 -7.81
CA PRO A 32 -6.55 -15.86 -8.30
C PRO A 32 -6.39 -15.81 -9.82
N ARG A 33 -5.22 -16.23 -10.29
CA ARG A 33 -4.82 -16.19 -11.70
C ARG A 33 -4.07 -17.47 -12.06
N LYS A 34 -4.00 -17.75 -13.36
CA LYS A 34 -3.16 -18.81 -13.93
C LYS A 34 -2.01 -18.13 -14.68
N GLY A 35 -0.78 -18.40 -14.25
CA GLY A 35 0.44 -17.82 -14.83
C GLY A 35 0.80 -16.44 -14.29
N ASP A 36 1.83 -15.87 -14.87
CA ASP A 36 2.59 -14.74 -14.32
C ASP A 36 2.15 -13.41 -14.93
N SER A 37 0.84 -13.16 -14.97
CA SER A 37 0.33 -11.86 -15.43
C SER A 37 -0.96 -11.44 -14.75
N ILE A 38 -1.13 -10.13 -14.61
CA ILE A 38 -2.38 -9.53 -14.14
C ILE A 38 -3.10 -8.96 -15.35
N GLY A 39 -4.11 -9.70 -15.83
CA GLY A 39 -4.84 -9.35 -17.05
C GLY A 39 -5.35 -7.91 -17.03
N GLY A 40 -5.05 -7.16 -18.10
CA GLY A 40 -5.47 -5.77 -18.26
C GLY A 40 -4.77 -4.74 -17.35
N LEU A 41 -3.85 -5.15 -16.48
CA LEU A 41 -3.17 -4.22 -15.55
C LEU A 41 -2.34 -3.18 -16.29
N ALA A 42 -1.50 -3.59 -17.25
CA ALA A 42 -0.68 -2.66 -18.05
C ALA A 42 -1.52 -1.53 -18.65
N ARG A 43 -2.62 -1.88 -19.34
CA ARG A 43 -3.54 -0.90 -19.93
C ARG A 43 -4.17 0.03 -18.88
N LEU A 44 -4.48 -0.47 -17.68
CA LEU A 44 -5.02 0.38 -16.61
C LEU A 44 -3.99 1.36 -16.09
N VAL A 45 -2.73 0.94 -15.96
CA VAL A 45 -1.61 1.81 -15.58
C VAL A 45 -1.41 2.89 -16.64
N ASP A 46 -1.33 2.52 -17.92
CA ASP A 46 -1.23 3.48 -19.03
C ASP A 46 -2.38 4.50 -18.99
N THR A 47 -3.61 4.04 -18.74
CA THR A 47 -4.78 4.92 -18.65
C THR A 47 -4.68 5.92 -17.48
N ILE A 48 -4.05 5.53 -16.36
CA ILE A 48 -3.83 6.41 -15.21
C ILE A 48 -2.75 7.44 -15.54
N HIS A 49 -1.65 7.02 -16.16
CA HIS A 49 -0.57 7.91 -16.59
C HIS A 49 -1.03 8.90 -17.66
N ASP A 50 -1.82 8.46 -18.64
CA ASP A 50 -2.42 9.31 -19.67
C ASP A 50 -3.34 10.39 -19.08
N ALA A 51 -3.94 10.11 -17.92
CA ALA A 51 -4.74 11.08 -17.17
C ALA A 51 -3.89 12.06 -16.34
N GLY A 52 -2.57 11.88 -16.30
CA GLY A 52 -1.62 12.71 -15.57
C GLY A 52 -1.47 12.36 -14.09
N LEU A 53 -1.88 11.16 -13.65
CA LEU A 53 -1.74 10.70 -12.27
C LEU A 53 -0.66 9.64 -12.15
N LEU A 54 -0.07 9.49 -10.96
CA LEU A 54 0.76 8.34 -10.61
C LEU A 54 -0.11 7.08 -10.41
N ALA A 55 0.37 5.95 -10.89
CA ALA A 55 -0.29 4.65 -10.78
C ALA A 55 0.22 3.87 -9.56
N GLY A 56 -0.64 3.75 -8.55
CA GLY A 56 -0.36 2.96 -7.37
C GLY A 56 -1.04 1.59 -7.39
N ILE A 57 -0.50 0.62 -6.65
CA ILE A 57 -1.17 -0.66 -6.36
C ILE A 57 -1.34 -0.82 -4.86
N SER A 58 -2.56 -1.14 -4.42
CA SER A 58 -2.77 -1.69 -3.08
C SER A 58 -2.83 -3.21 -3.18
N THR A 59 -1.94 -3.90 -2.46
CA THR A 59 -1.90 -5.36 -2.42
C THR A 59 -1.65 -5.84 -1.00
N HIS A 60 -2.16 -7.03 -0.67
CA HIS A 60 -1.86 -7.68 0.59
C HIS A 60 -0.61 -8.56 0.52
N ARG A 61 -0.15 -8.92 -0.68
CA ARG A 61 0.74 -10.07 -0.90
C ARG A 61 2.11 -9.67 -1.42
N VAL A 62 3.15 -10.32 -0.91
CA VAL A 62 4.53 -10.14 -1.40
C VAL A 62 4.63 -10.53 -2.88
N GLU A 63 4.05 -11.68 -3.24
CA GLU A 63 4.07 -12.21 -4.61
C GLU A 63 3.53 -11.24 -5.66
N THR A 64 2.59 -10.36 -5.28
CA THR A 64 1.98 -9.41 -6.22
C THR A 64 2.91 -8.22 -6.48
N VAL A 65 3.68 -7.79 -5.48
CA VAL A 65 4.72 -6.77 -5.67
C VAL A 65 5.82 -7.34 -6.59
N GLU A 66 6.34 -8.52 -6.27
CA GLU A 66 7.39 -9.18 -7.07
C GLU A 66 6.95 -9.41 -8.52
N LEU A 67 5.70 -9.83 -8.72
CA LEU A 67 5.14 -9.97 -10.06
C LEU A 67 5.08 -8.62 -10.80
N CYS A 68 4.65 -7.54 -10.15
CA CYS A 68 4.56 -6.24 -10.78
C CYS A 68 5.95 -5.67 -11.13
N GLU A 69 6.95 -5.88 -10.27
CA GLU A 69 8.33 -5.49 -10.52
C GLU A 69 8.94 -6.29 -11.67
N SER A 70 8.76 -7.62 -11.69
CA SER A 70 9.30 -8.48 -12.76
C SER A 70 8.66 -8.25 -14.12
N GLN A 71 7.35 -7.97 -14.17
CA GLN A 71 6.63 -7.70 -15.42
C GLN A 71 6.80 -6.25 -15.90
N GLY A 72 7.29 -5.34 -15.06
CA GLY A 72 7.55 -3.95 -15.44
C GLY A 72 6.28 -3.18 -15.81
N TYR A 73 5.19 -3.35 -15.07
CA TYR A 73 3.89 -2.70 -15.38
C TYR A 73 3.87 -1.17 -15.26
N GLY A 74 4.99 -0.51 -14.97
CA GLY A 74 5.04 0.96 -14.80
C GLY A 74 4.42 1.45 -13.49
N ILE A 75 4.38 0.63 -12.44
CA ILE A 75 3.83 1.02 -11.14
C ILE A 75 4.73 2.06 -10.47
N ASP A 76 4.16 3.12 -9.92
CA ASP A 76 4.90 4.21 -9.28
C ASP A 76 5.02 4.03 -7.76
N THR A 77 4.03 3.40 -7.13
CA THR A 77 4.02 3.19 -5.67
C THR A 77 3.13 2.02 -5.23
N TYR A 78 3.38 1.49 -4.02
CA TYR A 78 2.63 0.39 -3.43
C TYR A 78 2.01 0.75 -2.08
N LEU A 79 0.70 0.54 -1.91
CA LEU A 79 0.04 0.53 -0.61
C LEU A 79 0.12 -0.88 -0.03
N PHE A 80 0.94 -1.08 1.00
CA PHE A 80 1.30 -2.42 1.48
C PHE A 80 1.25 -2.53 3.01
N PRO A 81 0.67 -3.61 3.57
CA PRO A 81 0.68 -3.82 5.01
C PRO A 81 2.06 -4.26 5.51
N LEU A 82 2.66 -3.45 6.39
CA LEU A 82 3.91 -3.76 7.08
C LEU A 82 3.73 -3.44 8.58
N ASN A 83 4.01 -4.41 9.45
CA ASN A 83 4.00 -4.26 10.90
C ASN A 83 4.70 -5.47 11.55
N LEU A 84 5.07 -5.33 12.82
CA LEU A 84 5.86 -6.33 13.55
C LEU A 84 5.13 -7.66 13.81
N SER A 85 3.80 -7.72 13.65
CA SER A 85 3.02 -8.94 13.85
C SER A 85 2.62 -9.65 12.55
N GLY A 86 2.92 -9.07 11.38
CA GLY A 86 2.48 -9.57 10.08
C GLY A 86 0.97 -9.45 9.84
N PHE A 87 0.25 -8.66 10.62
CA PHE A 87 -1.21 -8.54 10.50
C PHE A 87 -1.60 -7.80 9.23
N VAL A 88 -2.54 -8.37 8.46
CA VAL A 88 -3.09 -7.74 7.25
C VAL A 88 -4.57 -7.39 7.46
N TYR A 89 -5.40 -8.41 7.67
CA TYR A 89 -6.81 -8.31 8.05
C TYR A 89 -7.30 -9.65 8.62
N PRO A 90 -8.45 -9.67 9.34
CA PRO A 90 -9.01 -10.92 9.88
C PRO A 90 -9.38 -11.91 8.77
N GLY A 91 -8.79 -13.11 8.81
CA GLY A 91 -9.01 -14.14 7.78
C GLY A 91 -8.09 -14.02 6.56
N TYR A 92 -7.04 -13.18 6.62
CA TYR A 92 -5.94 -13.26 5.68
C TYR A 92 -5.30 -14.65 5.73
N LYS A 93 -5.04 -15.24 4.56
CA LYS A 93 -4.51 -16.61 4.40
C LYS A 93 -3.13 -16.65 3.74
N GLY A 94 -2.45 -15.50 3.64
CA GLY A 94 -1.08 -15.48 3.17
C GLY A 94 -0.16 -16.17 4.16
N THR A 95 0.94 -16.71 3.65
CA THR A 95 1.96 -17.44 4.42
C THR A 95 3.23 -16.64 4.61
N GLU A 96 3.25 -15.38 4.15
CA GLU A 96 4.43 -14.54 4.20
C GLU A 96 4.75 -14.14 5.64
N THR A 97 6.01 -14.35 6.02
CA THR A 97 6.59 -13.92 7.28
C THR A 97 6.74 -12.40 7.32
N VAL A 98 6.93 -11.86 8.51
CA VAL A 98 7.25 -10.43 8.70
C VAL A 98 8.55 -10.07 7.96
N GLN A 99 9.55 -10.95 7.99
CA GLN A 99 10.82 -10.70 7.32
C GLN A 99 10.66 -10.63 5.79
N GLU A 100 9.90 -11.53 5.17
CA GLU A 100 9.64 -11.46 3.72
C GLU A 100 8.92 -10.16 3.32
N ARG A 101 8.05 -9.64 4.19
CA ARG A 101 7.41 -8.33 3.99
C ARG A 101 8.40 -7.17 4.10
N VAL A 102 9.34 -7.23 5.03
CA VAL A 102 10.42 -6.24 5.15
C VAL A 102 11.32 -6.30 3.91
N ASP A 103 11.71 -7.51 3.49
CA ASP A 103 12.62 -7.73 2.37
C ASP A 103 12.03 -7.20 1.06
N VAL A 104 10.73 -7.42 0.80
CA VAL A 104 10.11 -6.89 -0.43
C VAL A 104 10.03 -5.35 -0.42
N VAL A 105 9.76 -4.74 0.74
CA VAL A 105 9.72 -3.27 0.87
C VAL A 105 11.10 -2.68 0.64
N ARG A 106 12.14 -3.23 1.28
CA ARG A 106 13.53 -2.74 1.16
C ARG A 106 14.17 -3.06 -0.19
N GLY A 107 13.80 -4.19 -0.79
CA GLY A 107 14.35 -4.66 -2.06
C GLY A 107 13.72 -4.02 -3.30
N THR A 108 12.53 -3.45 -3.16
CA THR A 108 11.83 -2.77 -4.26
C THR A 108 12.24 -1.30 -4.32
N PRO A 109 12.78 -0.77 -5.44
CA PRO A 109 13.26 0.62 -5.49
C PRO A 109 12.16 1.69 -5.35
N LYS A 110 10.91 1.36 -5.69
CA LYS A 110 9.78 2.29 -5.64
C LYS A 110 9.31 2.56 -4.21
N PRO A 111 8.79 3.77 -3.92
CA PRO A 111 8.28 4.10 -2.59
C PRO A 111 7.00 3.31 -2.27
N PHE A 112 6.85 2.95 -1.00
CA PHE A 112 5.65 2.34 -0.44
C PHE A 112 4.88 3.36 0.39
N VAL A 113 3.56 3.25 0.36
CA VAL A 113 2.68 3.77 1.39
C VAL A 113 2.37 2.62 2.35
N LEU A 114 3.09 2.58 3.47
CA LEU A 114 2.96 1.54 4.47
C LEU A 114 1.67 1.73 5.26
N ILE A 115 0.80 0.73 5.19
CA ILE A 115 -0.49 0.71 5.89
C ILE A 115 -0.48 -0.34 7.01
N LYS A 116 -1.46 -0.27 7.91
CA LYS A 116 -1.65 -1.26 8.99
C LYS A 116 -0.42 -1.38 9.91
N THR A 117 0.36 -0.31 10.03
CA THR A 117 1.56 -0.26 10.88
C THR A 117 1.28 -0.60 12.34
N LEU A 118 0.08 -0.25 12.84
CA LEU A 118 -0.37 -0.56 14.19
C LEU A 118 -1.27 -1.82 14.29
N GLY A 119 -1.30 -2.67 13.25
CA GLY A 119 -2.07 -3.92 13.28
C GLY A 119 -3.58 -3.73 13.50
N ALA A 120 -4.12 -2.58 13.08
CA ALA A 120 -5.48 -2.12 13.41
C ALA A 120 -5.74 -2.10 14.93
N GLY A 121 -4.87 -1.39 15.67
CA GLY A 121 -4.96 -1.17 17.12
C GLY A 121 -4.48 -2.35 17.98
N ARG A 122 -3.83 -3.34 17.37
CA ARG A 122 -3.29 -4.53 18.08
C ARG A 122 -1.87 -4.31 18.58
N ILE A 123 -1.18 -3.34 18.01
CA ILE A 123 0.21 -3.05 18.28
C ILE A 123 0.27 -1.65 18.90
N PRO A 124 0.91 -1.48 20.07
CA PRO A 124 1.16 -0.17 20.67
C PRO A 124 1.88 0.78 19.69
N PRO A 125 1.53 2.09 19.67
CA PRO A 125 2.14 3.05 18.75
C PRO A 125 3.67 3.10 18.80
N ASP A 126 4.26 3.06 19.99
CA ASP A 126 5.71 3.11 20.20
C ASP A 126 6.42 1.89 19.59
N GLU A 127 5.92 0.68 19.83
CA GLU A 127 6.46 -0.55 19.23
C GLU A 127 6.27 -0.57 17.70
N GLY A 128 5.06 -0.21 17.24
CA GLY A 128 4.70 -0.21 15.83
C GLY A 128 5.53 0.79 15.02
N LEU A 129 5.65 2.02 15.50
CA LEU A 129 6.40 3.07 14.82
C LEU A 129 7.91 2.83 14.87
N GLN A 130 8.44 2.32 15.98
CA GLN A 130 9.85 1.92 16.06
C GLN A 130 10.18 0.86 15.00
N PHE A 131 9.34 -0.18 14.87
CA PHE A 131 9.53 -1.20 13.84
C PHE A 131 9.53 -0.61 12.43
N ILE A 132 8.65 0.36 12.15
CA ILE A 132 8.61 1.00 10.83
C ILE A 132 9.85 1.86 10.60
N ALA A 133 10.30 2.64 11.58
CA ALA A 133 11.52 3.46 11.47
C ALA A 133 12.77 2.62 11.15
N GLU A 134 12.84 1.39 11.67
CA GLU A 134 13.97 0.48 11.43
C GLU A 134 13.94 -0.23 10.07
N ASN A 135 12.75 -0.35 9.45
CA ASN A 135 12.53 -1.25 8.30
C ASN A 135 12.01 -0.57 7.04
N ALA A 136 11.46 0.64 7.14
CA ALA A 136 11.05 1.45 5.99
C ALA A 136 12.25 2.11 5.30
N LYS A 137 12.06 2.51 4.05
CA LYS A 137 13.02 3.35 3.32
C LYS A 137 12.73 4.83 3.58
N PRO A 138 13.71 5.74 3.41
CA PRO A 138 13.50 7.17 3.59
C PRO A 138 12.40 7.76 2.70
N GLU A 139 12.16 7.20 1.52
CA GLU A 139 11.15 7.65 0.56
C GLU A 139 9.76 7.03 0.79
N ASP A 140 9.64 6.08 1.74
CA ASP A 140 8.35 5.46 2.06
C ASP A 140 7.49 6.41 2.91
N LEU A 141 6.19 6.33 2.70
CA LEU A 141 5.18 7.06 3.47
C LEU A 141 4.51 6.13 4.46
N VAL A 142 4.16 6.64 5.63
CA VAL A 142 3.42 5.90 6.66
C VAL A 142 1.98 6.42 6.73
N SER A 143 1.00 5.52 6.57
CA SER A 143 -0.42 5.86 6.64
C SER A 143 -1.08 5.19 7.85
N ILE A 144 -1.49 6.01 8.81
CA ILE A 144 -2.11 5.58 10.07
C ILE A 144 -3.50 6.22 10.17
N GLY A 145 -4.47 5.46 10.66
CA GLY A 145 -5.82 5.96 10.94
C GLY A 145 -6.05 6.00 12.44
N PHE A 146 -6.62 7.11 12.92
CA PHE A 146 -6.89 7.37 14.33
C PHE A 146 -8.38 7.59 14.55
N GLY A 147 -8.86 7.25 15.75
CA GLY A 147 -10.23 7.47 16.19
C GLY A 147 -10.42 8.80 16.91
N THR A 148 -9.35 9.38 17.47
CA THR A 148 -9.40 10.62 18.26
C THR A 148 -8.20 11.53 17.96
N GLU A 149 -8.31 12.82 18.32
CA GLU A 149 -7.22 13.80 18.20
C GLU A 149 -6.07 13.53 19.18
N ASP A 150 -6.37 12.96 20.35
CA ASP A 150 -5.35 12.58 21.34
C ASP A 150 -4.43 11.48 20.79
N GLU A 151 -5.00 10.46 20.12
CA GLU A 151 -4.23 9.40 19.47
C GLU A 151 -3.32 9.94 18.35
N VAL A 152 -3.79 10.97 17.63
CA VAL A 152 -2.98 11.67 16.62
C VAL A 152 -1.80 12.36 17.28
N SER A 153 -2.06 13.13 18.35
CA SER A 153 -1.03 13.93 19.03
C SER A 153 0.08 13.05 19.61
N GLU A 154 -0.29 11.96 20.31
CA GLU A 154 0.66 10.98 20.84
C GLU A 154 1.51 10.35 19.72
N SER A 155 0.88 9.98 18.61
CA SER A 155 1.59 9.35 17.50
C SER A 155 2.53 10.30 16.77
N VAL A 156 2.17 11.59 16.66
CA VAL A 156 3.03 12.61 16.06
C VAL A 156 4.29 12.83 16.90
N GLU A 157 4.16 12.92 18.23
CA GLU A 157 5.33 13.04 19.12
C GLU A 157 6.30 11.85 18.98
N LEU A 158 5.77 10.64 18.77
CA LEU A 158 6.58 9.45 18.50
C LEU A 158 7.27 9.52 17.13
N VAL A 159 6.56 9.95 16.08
CA VAL A 159 7.13 10.10 14.74
C VAL A 159 8.27 11.12 14.74
N GLU A 160 8.09 12.30 15.36
CA GLU A 160 9.12 13.35 15.44
C GLU A 160 10.39 12.91 16.17
N ARG A 161 10.29 11.91 17.05
CA ARG A 161 11.43 11.35 17.77
C ARG A 161 12.18 10.28 16.96
N LEU A 162 11.48 9.57 16.09
CA LEU A 162 11.97 8.36 15.41
C LEU A 162 12.47 8.61 13.99
N PHE A 163 11.93 9.62 13.30
CA PHE A 163 12.23 9.99 11.91
C PHE A 163 12.87 11.38 11.86
#